data_AF-A0A2T2S5V7-F1
#
_entry.id   AF-A0A2T2S5V7-F1
#
_cell.length_a   1.000
_cell.length_b   1.000
_cell.length_c   1.000
_cell.angle_alpha   90.00
_cell.angle_beta   90.00
_cell.angle_gamma   90.00
#
_symmetry.space_group_name_H-M   'P 1'
#
loop_
_entity.id
_entity.type
_entity.pdbx_description
1 polymer ?
#
loop_
_entity_poly.entity_id
_entity_poly.type
_entity_poly.pdbx_seq_one_letter_code
_entity_poly.pdbx_strand_id
1 'polypeptide(L)'
;MSGEPSPELPRPFYDEWSRRRRPAARALWRWHSALVEPTVPSDASVDPFFDEERTRADAGEPLRVMPEETWSDAYEACGRHDLNREWLGAQVDAARLQCGITRFESADRLETFVRLWAVPHARLLAHLADLTNSVQMSWVDHLARGFFHLAHLVTLPADLKKERLFVPMDELRQYDVSVDQLRTGPATEAVQRLLWKQSVRVRDALQRGRSLAADLRFRQRYAFWWYWHGALALIEELDRRDFDLWSAPIGLSRFRRLEVYLHMVFGRS
;
A
#
# COMPACT_ATOMS: atom_id res chain seq x y z
N MET A 1 -20.14 8.94 19.08
CA MET A 1 -19.59 7.58 18.90
C MET A 1 -18.18 7.72 18.41
N SER A 2 -17.21 7.67 19.33
CA SER A 2 -15.78 7.71 19.03
C SER A 2 -15.46 6.46 18.21
N GLY A 3 -15.24 6.62 16.90
CA GLY A 3 -14.83 5.52 16.05
C GLY A 3 -13.54 4.95 16.60
N GLU A 4 -13.51 3.64 16.87
CA GLU A 4 -12.26 2.95 17.13
C GLU A 4 -11.28 3.30 16.01
N PRO A 5 -10.01 3.65 16.33
CA PRO A 5 -9.03 3.90 15.30
C PRO A 5 -8.95 2.66 14.42
N SER A 6 -9.21 2.82 13.11
CA SER A 6 -8.95 1.77 12.13
C SER A 6 -7.55 1.21 12.41
N PRO A 7 -7.37 -0.12 12.42
CA PRO A 7 -6.07 -0.70 12.73
C PRO A 7 -5.04 -0.09 11.78
N GLU A 8 -4.10 0.70 12.32
CA GLU A 8 -2.99 1.20 11.53
C GLU A 8 -2.25 -0.01 10.99
N LEU A 9 -2.35 -0.21 9.68
CA LEU A 9 -1.60 -1.25 9.01
C LEU A 9 -0.11 -0.95 9.22
N PRO A 10 0.70 -1.99 9.44
CA PRO A 10 2.14 -1.80 9.57
C PRO A 10 2.66 -1.10 8.30
N ARG A 11 3.61 -0.18 8.48
CA ARG A 11 4.33 0.49 7.39
C ARG A 11 5.61 -0.30 7.10
N PRO A 12 5.67 -1.13 6.05
CA PRO A 12 6.83 -1.97 5.82
C PRO A 12 8.08 -1.13 5.60
N PHE A 13 9.18 -1.52 6.24
CA PHE A 13 10.45 -0.81 6.12
C PHE A 13 10.33 0.66 6.54
N TYR A 14 9.65 0.95 7.66
CA TYR A 14 9.63 2.28 8.26
C TYR A 14 10.87 2.50 9.15
N ASP A 15 11.18 1.52 10.01
CA ASP A 15 12.23 1.63 11.04
C ASP A 15 13.41 0.67 10.85
N GLU A 16 13.27 -0.33 9.97
CA GLU A 16 14.16 -1.47 9.75
C GLU A 16 15.43 -1.11 8.95
N TRP A 17 15.98 0.06 9.25
CA TRP A 17 17.12 0.69 8.57
C TRP A 17 18.27 0.95 9.52
N SER A 18 19.46 1.17 8.95
CA SER A 18 20.61 1.70 9.69
C SER A 18 20.32 3.12 10.17
N ARG A 19 21.05 3.60 11.19
CA ARG A 19 20.92 4.99 11.67
C ARG A 19 21.08 6.02 10.54
N ARG A 20 21.89 5.71 9.52
CA ARG A 20 22.14 6.57 8.37
C ARG A 20 20.96 6.64 7.39
N ARG A 21 20.20 5.55 7.20
CA ARG A 21 19.11 5.47 6.20
C ARG A 21 17.71 5.60 6.79
N ARG A 22 17.55 5.41 8.09
CA ARG A 22 16.23 5.50 8.75
C ARG A 22 15.55 6.86 8.58
N PRO A 23 16.23 8.02 8.72
CA PRO A 23 15.57 9.31 8.50
C PRO A 23 14.97 9.41 7.10
N ALA A 24 15.70 8.98 6.07
CA ALA A 24 15.22 8.95 4.69
C ALA A 24 13.98 8.05 4.53
N ALA A 25 14.00 6.82 5.05
CA ALA A 25 12.84 5.93 4.98
C ALA A 25 11.59 6.52 5.66
N ARG A 26 11.76 7.16 6.83
CA ARG A 26 10.66 7.85 7.52
C ARG A 26 10.13 9.04 6.73
N ALA A 27 11.01 9.82 6.10
CA ALA A 27 10.62 10.94 5.23
C ALA A 27 9.78 10.44 4.04
N LEU A 28 10.20 9.37 3.37
CA LEU A 28 9.46 8.76 2.26
C LEU A 28 8.07 8.24 2.70
N TRP A 29 7.96 7.65 3.89
CA TRP A 29 6.68 7.22 4.44
C TRP A 29 5.80 8.39 4.88
N ARG A 30 6.37 9.47 5.45
CA ARG A 30 5.62 10.69 5.77
C ARG A 30 5.05 11.32 4.50
N TRP A 31 5.85 11.41 3.44
CA TRP A 31 5.39 11.81 2.10
C TRP A 31 4.19 10.99 1.63
N HIS A 32 4.34 9.66 1.58
CA HIS A 32 3.28 8.77 1.10
C HIS A 32 2.01 8.88 1.96
N SER A 33 2.17 8.97 3.28
CA SER A 33 1.03 9.08 4.21
C SER A 33 0.30 10.42 4.07
N ALA A 34 1.03 11.53 3.88
CA ALA A 34 0.43 12.84 3.71
C ALA A 34 -0.44 12.93 2.44
N LEU A 35 -0.10 12.16 1.41
CA LEU A 35 -0.87 12.10 0.17
C LEU A 35 -2.17 11.29 0.28
N VAL A 36 -2.38 10.49 1.34
CA VAL A 36 -3.64 9.74 1.57
C VAL A 36 -4.81 10.67 1.90
N GLU A 37 -4.51 11.80 2.54
CA GLU A 37 -5.45 12.87 2.90
C GLU A 37 -4.80 14.22 2.52
N PRO A 38 -4.71 14.50 1.20
CA PRO A 38 -3.95 15.64 0.68
C PRO A 38 -4.62 16.98 1.04
N THR A 39 -3.80 18.01 1.25
CA THR A 39 -4.29 19.39 1.46
C THR A 39 -4.61 20.04 0.13
N VAL A 40 -5.91 20.18 -0.18
CA VAL A 40 -6.37 20.86 -1.39
C VAL A 40 -7.16 22.12 -0.99
N PRO A 41 -6.86 23.30 -1.56
CA PRO A 41 -7.65 24.51 -1.31
C PRO A 41 -9.12 24.29 -1.69
N SER A 42 -10.06 24.79 -0.89
CA SER A 42 -11.50 24.55 -1.06
C SER A 42 -12.08 25.11 -2.37
N ASP A 43 -11.41 26.12 -2.93
CA ASP A 43 -11.77 26.79 -4.18
C ASP A 43 -11.03 26.22 -5.40
N ALA A 44 -10.09 25.30 -5.21
CA ALA A 44 -9.30 24.72 -6.29
C ALA A 44 -10.05 23.57 -6.98
N SER A 45 -9.95 23.51 -8.31
CA SER A 45 -10.30 22.32 -9.07
C SER A 45 -9.23 21.24 -8.87
N VAL A 46 -9.64 20.02 -8.53
CA VAL A 46 -8.74 18.92 -8.14
C VAL A 46 -7.73 18.60 -9.25
N ASP A 47 -8.19 18.35 -10.48
CA ASP A 47 -7.28 17.89 -11.55
C ASP A 47 -6.19 18.92 -11.91
N PRO A 48 -6.52 20.19 -12.22
CA PRO A 48 -5.50 21.20 -12.50
C PRO A 48 -4.55 21.44 -11.31
N PHE A 49 -5.07 21.40 -10.07
CA PHE A 49 -4.24 21.54 -8.88
C PHE A 49 -3.18 20.43 -8.80
N PHE A 50 -3.56 19.17 -9.05
CA PHE A 50 -2.60 18.05 -9.04
C PHE A 50 -1.66 18.03 -10.25
N ASP A 51 -2.07 18.55 -11.41
CA ASP A 51 -1.18 18.73 -12.57
C ASP A 51 -0.06 19.75 -12.24
N GLU A 52 -0.42 20.87 -11.61
CA GLU A 52 0.55 21.86 -11.11
C GLU A 52 1.44 21.27 -10.02
N GLU A 53 0.88 20.59 -9.02
CA GLU A 53 1.66 19.99 -7.93
C GLU A 53 2.60 18.89 -8.43
N ARG A 54 2.21 18.11 -9.45
CA ARG A 54 3.09 17.16 -10.13
C ARG A 54 4.27 17.87 -10.79
N THR A 55 4.01 18.95 -11.51
CA THR A 55 5.05 19.76 -12.18
C THR A 55 6.04 20.32 -11.15
N ARG A 56 5.53 20.82 -10.03
CA ARG A 56 6.33 21.36 -8.93
C ARG A 56 7.16 20.26 -8.26
N ALA A 57 6.60 19.07 -8.09
CA ALA A 57 7.32 17.91 -7.55
C ALA A 57 8.50 17.48 -8.43
N ASP A 58 8.30 17.43 -9.75
CA ASP A 58 9.35 17.09 -10.70
C ASP A 58 10.46 18.15 -10.76
N ALA A 59 10.08 19.43 -10.65
CA ALA A 59 11.02 20.56 -10.60
C ALA A 59 11.76 20.67 -9.24
N GLY A 60 11.29 19.99 -8.19
CA GLY A 60 11.83 20.14 -6.83
C GLY A 60 11.42 21.42 -6.13
N GLU A 61 10.31 22.02 -6.56
CA GLU A 61 9.75 23.20 -5.93
C GLU A 61 8.96 22.82 -4.67
N PRO A 62 8.77 23.76 -3.71
CA PRO A 62 7.93 23.56 -2.52
C PRO A 62 6.59 22.94 -2.90
N LEU A 63 5.89 22.17 -2.07
CA LEU A 63 4.54 21.69 -2.39
C LEU A 63 3.46 22.39 -1.55
N ARG A 64 2.28 22.54 -2.12
CA ARG A 64 1.06 23.03 -1.47
C ARG A 64 0.20 21.88 -0.94
N VAL A 65 0.30 20.70 -1.57
CA VAL A 65 -0.52 19.52 -1.24
C VAL A 65 -0.20 18.89 0.12
N MET A 66 0.92 19.27 0.76
CA MET A 66 1.36 18.72 2.05
C MET A 66 2.22 19.75 2.83
N PRO A 67 2.42 19.56 4.15
CA PRO A 67 3.22 20.47 4.97
C PRO A 67 4.68 20.60 4.51
N GLU A 68 5.30 21.76 4.79
CA GLU A 68 6.68 22.08 4.41
C GLU A 68 7.70 21.03 4.85
N GLU A 69 7.68 20.65 6.12
CA GLU A 69 8.58 19.62 6.67
C GLU A 69 8.45 18.29 5.91
N THR A 70 7.25 17.96 5.41
CA THR A 70 7.02 16.66 4.75
C THR A 70 7.66 16.59 3.38
N TRP A 71 7.44 17.61 2.53
CA TRP A 71 8.02 17.60 1.18
C TRP A 71 9.52 17.89 1.20
N SER A 72 9.99 18.78 2.10
CA SER A 72 11.40 19.15 2.19
C SER A 72 12.27 17.97 2.64
N ASP A 73 11.86 17.24 3.68
CA ASP A 73 12.58 16.05 4.16
C ASP A 73 12.62 14.94 3.11
N ALA A 74 11.56 14.76 2.32
CA ALA A 74 11.52 13.77 1.24
C ALA A 74 12.46 14.15 0.09
N TYR A 75 12.53 15.43 -0.28
CA TYR A 75 13.49 15.91 -1.28
C TYR A 75 14.92 15.81 -0.80
N GLU A 76 15.21 16.14 0.47
CA GLU A 76 16.53 15.94 1.06
C GLU A 76 16.92 14.46 1.01
N ALA A 77 15.98 13.57 1.38
CA ALA A 77 16.20 12.12 1.30
C ALA A 77 16.55 11.68 -0.12
N CYS A 78 15.81 12.16 -1.13
CA CYS A 78 16.10 11.88 -2.53
C CYS A 78 17.47 12.39 -2.95
N GLY A 79 17.83 13.65 -2.65
CA GLY A 79 19.12 14.22 -3.03
C GLY A 79 20.30 13.55 -2.32
N ARG A 80 20.16 13.24 -1.02
CA ARG A 80 21.21 12.61 -0.21
C ARG A 80 21.50 11.16 -0.61
N HIS A 81 20.49 10.46 -1.12
CA HIS A 81 20.56 9.04 -1.44
C HIS A 81 20.43 8.74 -2.94
N ASP A 82 20.47 9.78 -3.80
CA ASP A 82 20.35 9.66 -5.25
C ASP A 82 19.10 8.87 -5.69
N LEU A 83 17.95 9.17 -5.07
CA LEU A 83 16.68 8.50 -5.35
C LEU A 83 15.93 9.23 -6.47
N ASN A 84 15.27 8.49 -7.36
CA ASN A 84 14.50 9.09 -8.45
C ASN A 84 13.28 9.86 -7.91
N ARG A 85 13.32 11.19 -8.01
CA ARG A 85 12.26 12.11 -7.57
C ARG A 85 11.00 12.02 -8.43
N GLU A 86 11.05 11.54 -9.67
CA GLU A 86 9.85 11.34 -10.49
C GLU A 86 8.87 10.34 -9.84
N TRP A 87 9.36 9.46 -8.96
CA TRP A 87 8.53 8.56 -8.16
C TRP A 87 7.80 9.25 -7.01
N LEU A 88 8.33 10.36 -6.50
CA LEU A 88 7.59 11.25 -5.61
C LEU A 88 6.46 11.94 -6.40
N GLY A 89 6.78 12.51 -7.55
CA GLY A 89 5.78 13.11 -8.44
C GLY A 89 4.68 12.12 -8.85
N ALA A 90 5.00 10.83 -9.05
CA ALA A 90 4.00 9.83 -9.48
C ALA A 90 2.92 9.62 -8.41
N GLN A 91 3.35 9.63 -7.15
CA GLN A 91 2.42 9.57 -6.02
C GLN A 91 1.57 10.83 -5.92
N VAL A 92 2.12 12.02 -6.20
CA VAL A 92 1.34 13.27 -6.24
C VAL A 92 0.24 13.17 -7.29
N ASP A 93 0.59 12.77 -8.51
CA ASP A 93 -0.37 12.62 -9.60
C ASP A 93 -1.53 11.67 -9.22
N ALA A 94 -1.21 10.52 -8.62
CA ALA A 94 -2.21 9.56 -8.18
C ALA A 94 -3.05 10.04 -6.97
N ALA A 95 -2.53 10.94 -6.13
CA ALA A 95 -3.23 11.44 -4.93
C ALA A 95 -4.52 12.20 -5.24
N ARG A 96 -4.71 12.68 -6.47
CA ARG A 96 -5.98 13.29 -6.89
C ARG A 96 -7.17 12.37 -6.65
N LEU A 97 -7.00 11.07 -6.81
CA LEU A 97 -8.05 10.07 -6.60
C LEU A 97 -8.39 9.84 -5.13
N GLN A 98 -7.62 10.43 -4.20
CA GLN A 98 -7.92 10.44 -2.77
C GLN A 98 -8.88 11.57 -2.39
N CYS A 99 -9.12 12.53 -3.29
CA CYS A 99 -10.03 13.66 -3.10
C CYS A 99 -11.46 13.28 -3.46
N GLY A 100 -12.18 12.70 -2.50
CA GLY A 100 -13.60 12.30 -2.65
C GLY A 100 -13.78 10.81 -2.93
N ILE A 101 -14.73 10.48 -3.81
CA ILE A 101 -15.11 9.09 -4.11
C ILE A 101 -14.01 8.43 -4.95
N THR A 102 -13.46 7.32 -4.45
CA THR A 102 -12.46 6.52 -5.19
C THR A 102 -13.09 5.24 -5.70
N ARG A 103 -13.26 5.12 -7.01
CA ARG A 103 -13.74 3.90 -7.70
C ARG A 103 -13.03 3.70 -9.03
N PHE A 104 -12.83 2.45 -9.41
CA PHE A 104 -12.17 2.08 -10.66
C PHE A 104 -13.10 1.24 -11.51
N GLU A 105 -13.40 1.69 -12.72
CA GLU A 105 -14.34 0.98 -13.61
C GLU A 105 -13.80 -0.40 -14.03
N SER A 106 -12.49 -0.53 -14.20
CA SER A 106 -11.83 -1.76 -14.64
C SER A 106 -10.55 -2.06 -13.87
N ALA A 107 -10.13 -3.32 -13.93
CA ALA A 107 -8.86 -3.79 -13.37
C ALA A 107 -7.65 -2.98 -13.88
N ASP A 108 -7.64 -2.60 -15.17
CA ASP A 108 -6.54 -1.82 -15.77
C ASP A 108 -6.43 -0.40 -15.19
N ARG A 109 -7.56 0.22 -14.84
CA ARG A 109 -7.57 1.53 -14.18
C ARG A 109 -7.04 1.43 -12.76
N LEU A 110 -7.45 0.41 -12.01
CA LEU A 110 -6.92 0.15 -10.68
C LEU A 110 -5.41 -0.14 -10.75
N GLU A 111 -4.96 -1.01 -11.65
CA GLU A 111 -3.53 -1.30 -11.84
C GLU A 111 -2.73 -0.05 -12.23
N THR A 112 -3.30 0.84 -13.05
CA THR A 112 -2.67 2.13 -13.36
C THR A 112 -2.49 3.00 -12.13
N PHE A 113 -3.50 3.06 -11.26
CA PHE A 113 -3.37 3.75 -9.99
C PHE A 113 -2.29 3.11 -9.11
N VAL A 114 -2.27 1.79 -8.94
CA VAL A 114 -1.25 1.10 -8.13
C VAL A 114 0.17 1.36 -8.65
N ARG A 115 0.34 1.40 -9.98
CA ARG A 115 1.62 1.71 -10.64
C ARG A 115 2.11 3.13 -10.38
N LEU A 116 1.22 4.08 -10.14
CA LEU A 116 1.56 5.46 -9.81
C LEU A 116 1.58 5.72 -8.28
N TRP A 117 0.96 4.84 -7.50
CA TRP A 117 0.79 5.01 -6.06
C TRP A 117 1.76 4.16 -5.23
N ALA A 118 1.50 2.86 -5.12
CA ALA A 118 2.26 1.97 -4.23
C ALA A 118 3.61 1.56 -4.83
N VAL A 119 3.66 1.34 -6.15
CA VAL A 119 4.88 0.90 -6.84
C VAL A 119 6.01 1.92 -6.73
N PRO A 120 5.80 3.23 -7.00
CA PRO A 120 6.90 4.20 -6.91
C PRO A 120 7.41 4.37 -5.48
N HIS A 121 6.53 4.29 -4.47
CA HIS A 121 6.93 4.28 -3.07
C HIS A 121 7.84 3.08 -2.75
N ALA A 122 7.46 1.88 -3.17
CA ALA A 122 8.26 0.68 -2.95
C ALA A 122 9.62 0.75 -3.67
N ARG A 123 9.67 1.32 -4.88
CA ARG A 123 10.91 1.54 -5.62
C ARG A 123 11.85 2.54 -4.93
N LEU A 124 11.32 3.61 -4.34
CA LEU A 124 12.11 4.55 -3.52
C LEU A 124 12.78 3.83 -2.35
N LEU A 125 12.05 2.98 -1.63
CA LEU A 125 12.60 2.16 -0.56
C LEU A 125 13.61 1.13 -1.08
N ALA A 126 13.35 0.50 -2.23
CA ALA A 126 14.27 -0.46 -2.83
C ALA A 126 15.61 0.18 -3.24
N HIS A 127 15.57 1.36 -3.86
CA HIS A 127 16.77 2.14 -4.17
C HIS A 127 17.51 2.58 -2.91
N LEU A 128 16.79 2.96 -1.84
CA LEU A 128 17.40 3.23 -0.54
C LEU A 128 18.08 1.99 0.06
N ALA A 129 17.64 0.78 -0.31
CA ALA A 129 18.27 -0.50 0.02
C ALA A 129 19.40 -0.92 -0.95
N ASP A 130 19.80 -0.06 -1.89
CA ASP A 130 20.77 -0.32 -2.97
C ASP A 130 20.32 -1.39 -3.99
N LEU A 131 19.02 -1.62 -4.12
CA LEU A 131 18.45 -2.48 -5.15
C LEU A 131 18.11 -1.62 -6.37
N THR A 132 18.77 -1.85 -7.49
CA THR A 132 18.69 -0.94 -8.66
C THR A 132 18.51 -1.65 -10.00
N ASN A 133 18.72 -2.97 -10.08
CA ASN A 133 18.59 -3.67 -11.35
C ASN A 133 17.12 -3.97 -11.70
N SER A 134 16.84 -4.17 -12.99
CA SER A 134 15.48 -4.33 -13.51
C SER A 134 14.75 -5.56 -12.97
N VAL A 135 15.46 -6.66 -12.69
CA VAL A 135 14.88 -7.88 -12.13
C VAL A 135 14.41 -7.64 -10.70
N GLN A 136 15.25 -7.00 -9.87
CA GLN A 136 14.89 -6.58 -8.52
C GLN A 136 13.69 -5.62 -8.54
N MET A 137 13.68 -4.65 -9.46
CA MET A 137 12.54 -3.72 -9.59
C MET A 137 11.26 -4.46 -9.96
N SER A 138 11.31 -5.45 -10.85
CA SER A 138 10.14 -6.27 -11.16
C SER A 138 9.59 -7.00 -9.92
N TRP A 139 10.46 -7.58 -9.07
CA TRP A 139 10.04 -8.20 -7.81
C TRP A 139 9.44 -7.19 -6.83
N VAL A 140 10.06 -6.01 -6.69
CA VAL A 140 9.57 -4.91 -5.86
C VAL A 140 8.19 -4.47 -6.31
N ASP A 141 7.96 -4.32 -7.62
CA ASP A 141 6.67 -3.91 -8.14
C ASP A 141 5.58 -4.95 -7.86
N HIS A 142 5.90 -6.25 -7.95
CA HIS A 142 4.97 -7.33 -7.61
C HIS A 142 4.61 -7.33 -6.13
N LEU A 143 5.60 -7.14 -5.25
CA LEU A 143 5.38 -6.98 -3.81
C LEU A 143 4.50 -5.77 -3.49
N ALA A 144 4.80 -4.63 -4.09
CA ALA A 144 4.06 -3.40 -3.89
C ALA A 144 2.56 -3.58 -4.21
N ARG A 145 2.26 -4.23 -5.35
CA ARG A 145 0.88 -4.60 -5.71
C ARG A 145 0.25 -5.55 -4.70
N GLY A 146 0.96 -6.62 -4.33
CA GLY A 146 0.46 -7.61 -3.37
C GLY A 146 0.11 -6.98 -2.03
N PHE A 147 1.03 -6.20 -1.45
CA PHE A 147 0.80 -5.51 -0.17
C PHE A 147 -0.29 -4.44 -0.27
N PHE A 148 -0.37 -3.68 -1.36
CA PHE A 148 -1.44 -2.72 -1.60
C PHE A 148 -2.82 -3.38 -1.61
N HIS A 149 -2.98 -4.43 -2.41
CA HIS A 149 -4.26 -5.14 -2.50
C HIS A 149 -4.61 -5.84 -1.18
N LEU A 150 -3.63 -6.43 -0.49
CA LEU A 150 -3.88 -7.04 0.82
C LEU A 150 -4.36 -6.00 1.83
N ALA A 151 -3.68 -4.85 1.90
CA ALA A 151 -4.02 -3.75 2.79
C ALA A 151 -5.49 -3.35 2.61
N HIS A 152 -5.88 -3.05 1.37
CA HIS A 152 -7.25 -2.64 1.06
C HIS A 152 -8.29 -3.77 1.16
N LEU A 153 -7.88 -5.03 1.00
CA LEU A 153 -8.76 -6.17 1.23
C LEU A 153 -9.09 -6.31 2.72
N VAL A 154 -8.10 -6.22 3.61
CA VAL A 154 -8.33 -6.34 5.06
C VAL A 154 -9.01 -5.11 5.66
N THR A 155 -8.87 -3.94 5.02
CA THR A 155 -9.53 -2.69 5.43
C THR A 155 -10.78 -2.35 4.63
N LEU A 156 -11.29 -3.25 3.78
CA LEU A 156 -12.40 -2.97 2.88
C LEU A 156 -13.61 -2.28 3.55
N PRO A 157 -14.11 -2.72 4.73
CA PRO A 157 -15.22 -2.01 5.39
C PRO A 157 -14.87 -0.58 5.82
N ALA A 158 -13.63 -0.33 6.23
CA ALA A 158 -13.16 1.01 6.61
C ALA A 158 -12.97 1.91 5.39
N ASP A 159 -12.45 1.36 4.28
CA ASP A 159 -12.30 2.08 3.02
C ASP A 159 -13.68 2.47 2.45
N LEU A 160 -14.67 1.57 2.50
CA LEU A 160 -16.04 1.84 2.06
C LEU A 160 -16.74 2.94 2.85
N LYS A 161 -16.46 3.06 4.16
CA LYS A 161 -16.93 4.18 5.00
C LYS A 161 -16.35 5.52 4.57
N LYS A 162 -15.16 5.53 3.95
CA LYS A 162 -14.50 6.70 3.36
C LYS A 162 -14.83 6.87 1.86
N GLU A 163 -15.81 6.12 1.35
CA GLU A 163 -16.19 6.09 -0.07
C GLU A 163 -15.07 5.66 -1.03
N ARG A 164 -14.17 4.79 -0.54
CA ARG A 164 -13.07 4.23 -1.33
C ARG A 164 -13.31 2.74 -1.58
N LEU A 165 -13.14 2.32 -2.83
CA LEU A 165 -13.23 0.92 -3.23
C LEU A 165 -12.10 0.57 -4.20
N PHE A 166 -11.18 -0.26 -3.72
CA PHE A 166 -10.03 -0.77 -4.49
C PHE A 166 -10.27 -2.18 -5.04
N VAL A 167 -11.53 -2.43 -5.43
CA VAL A 167 -11.94 -3.60 -6.21
C VAL A 167 -12.63 -3.07 -7.48
N PRO A 168 -12.27 -3.55 -8.68
CA PRO A 168 -12.84 -3.06 -9.93
C PRO A 168 -14.37 -3.24 -10.03
N MET A 169 -15.06 -2.24 -10.58
CA MET A 169 -16.52 -2.27 -10.72
C MET A 169 -17.01 -3.34 -11.71
N ASP A 170 -16.26 -3.61 -12.77
CA ASP A 170 -16.52 -4.71 -13.70
C ASP A 170 -16.48 -6.09 -13.02
N GLU A 171 -15.58 -6.28 -12.07
CA GLU A 171 -15.50 -7.50 -11.27
C GLU A 171 -16.68 -7.61 -10.29
N LEU A 172 -17.10 -6.52 -9.67
CA LEU A 172 -18.34 -6.51 -8.89
C LEU A 172 -19.51 -7.01 -9.74
N ARG A 173 -19.65 -6.50 -10.97
CA ARG A 173 -20.69 -6.93 -11.92
C ARG A 173 -20.54 -8.40 -12.31
N GLN A 174 -19.31 -8.88 -12.54
CA GLN A 174 -19.04 -10.28 -12.90
C GLN A 174 -19.47 -11.27 -11.80
N TYR A 175 -19.34 -10.87 -10.54
CA TYR A 175 -19.71 -11.70 -9.39
C TYR A 175 -21.13 -11.42 -8.87
N ASP A 176 -21.89 -10.55 -9.53
CA ASP A 176 -23.23 -10.10 -9.11
C ASP A 176 -23.25 -9.51 -7.68
N VAL A 177 -22.24 -8.68 -7.38
CA VAL A 177 -22.05 -8.02 -6.10
C VAL A 177 -22.26 -6.52 -6.25
N SER A 178 -23.08 -5.92 -5.38
CA SER A 178 -23.24 -4.47 -5.32
C SER A 178 -22.33 -3.81 -4.29
N VAL A 179 -22.03 -2.52 -4.47
CA VAL A 179 -21.28 -1.73 -3.48
C VAL A 179 -22.02 -1.67 -2.15
N ASP A 180 -23.36 -1.61 -2.17
CA ASP A 180 -24.17 -1.56 -0.96
C ASP A 180 -24.12 -2.88 -0.18
N GLN A 181 -24.09 -4.03 -0.86
CA GLN A 181 -23.85 -5.32 -0.21
C GLN A 181 -22.50 -5.34 0.51
N LEU A 182 -21.44 -4.82 -0.12
CA LEU A 182 -20.13 -4.70 0.53
C LEU A 182 -20.14 -3.71 1.70
N ARG A 183 -21.00 -2.69 1.68
CA ARG A 183 -21.12 -1.71 2.78
C ARG A 183 -21.82 -2.27 4.00
N THR A 184 -22.91 -3.02 3.81
CA THR A 184 -23.74 -3.50 4.92
C THR A 184 -23.21 -4.80 5.53
N GLY A 185 -22.59 -5.66 4.74
CA GLY A 185 -22.28 -7.03 5.14
C GLY A 185 -23.55 -7.82 5.56
N PRO A 186 -23.40 -9.03 6.13
CA PRO A 186 -22.19 -9.87 6.11
C PRO A 186 -21.88 -10.36 4.68
N ALA A 187 -20.79 -11.11 4.52
CA ALA A 187 -20.42 -11.68 3.23
C ALA A 187 -21.51 -12.65 2.75
N THR A 188 -22.14 -12.36 1.60
CA THR A 188 -22.90 -13.37 0.85
C THR A 188 -21.91 -14.31 0.13
N GLU A 189 -22.36 -15.47 -0.35
CA GLU A 189 -21.49 -16.38 -1.11
C GLU A 189 -20.83 -15.70 -2.33
N ALA A 190 -21.56 -14.80 -3.00
CA ALA A 190 -21.04 -14.02 -4.12
C ALA A 190 -19.90 -13.10 -3.70
N VAL A 191 -20.06 -12.41 -2.57
CA VAL A 191 -19.02 -11.58 -1.95
C VAL A 191 -17.82 -12.43 -1.55
N GLN A 192 -18.04 -13.58 -0.91
CA GLN A 192 -16.96 -14.49 -0.52
C GLN A 192 -16.14 -14.95 -1.73
N ARG A 193 -16.78 -15.34 -2.83
CA ARG A 193 -16.09 -15.72 -4.08
C ARG A 193 -15.27 -14.57 -4.66
N LEU A 194 -15.81 -13.34 -4.65
CA LEU A 194 -15.10 -12.15 -5.10
C LEU A 194 -13.86 -11.89 -4.23
N LEU A 195 -14.00 -11.89 -2.91
CA LEU A 195 -12.90 -11.62 -1.97
C LEU A 195 -11.84 -12.73 -2.00
N TRP A 196 -12.25 -13.99 -2.16
CA TRP A 196 -11.33 -15.10 -2.41
C TRP A 196 -10.53 -14.91 -3.69
N LYS A 197 -11.18 -14.47 -4.77
CA LYS A 197 -10.45 -14.17 -6.02
C LYS A 197 -9.41 -13.07 -5.81
N GLN A 198 -9.72 -12.03 -5.04
CA GLN A 198 -8.74 -10.99 -4.69
C GLN A 198 -7.59 -11.57 -3.85
N SER A 199 -7.88 -12.41 -2.86
CA SER A 199 -6.84 -13.01 -2.00
C SER A 199 -5.88 -13.91 -2.79
N VAL A 200 -6.38 -14.63 -3.79
CA VAL A 200 -5.54 -15.41 -4.73
C VAL A 200 -4.60 -14.51 -5.51
N ARG A 201 -5.06 -13.36 -6.01
CA ARG A 201 -4.21 -12.38 -6.73
C ARG A 201 -3.14 -11.79 -5.82
N VAL A 202 -3.50 -11.46 -4.58
CA VAL A 202 -2.53 -11.02 -3.57
C VAL A 202 -1.45 -12.08 -3.38
N ARG A 203 -1.83 -13.35 -3.18
CA ARG A 203 -0.89 -14.46 -2.95
C ARG A 203 0.08 -14.64 -4.12
N ASP A 204 -0.43 -14.60 -5.35
CA ASP A 204 0.38 -14.69 -6.57
C ASP A 204 1.35 -13.49 -6.71
N ALA A 205 0.85 -12.27 -6.49
CA ALA A 205 1.68 -11.06 -6.55
C ALA A 205 2.78 -11.07 -5.49
N LEU A 206 2.48 -11.47 -4.25
CA LEU A 206 3.49 -11.70 -3.23
C LEU A 206 4.49 -12.71 -3.77
N GLN A 207 4.08 -13.94 -4.07
CA GLN A 207 4.95 -15.05 -4.48
C GLN A 207 5.96 -14.67 -5.59
N ARG A 208 5.55 -13.88 -6.59
CA ARG A 208 6.43 -13.41 -7.67
C ARG A 208 7.60 -12.53 -7.19
N GLY A 209 7.44 -11.82 -6.09
CA GLY A 209 8.50 -11.02 -5.48
C GLY A 209 9.28 -11.71 -4.38
N ARG A 210 9.03 -13.00 -4.11
CA ARG A 210 9.68 -13.74 -3.01
C ARG A 210 11.21 -13.71 -3.10
N SER A 211 11.71 -13.82 -4.32
CA SER A 211 13.14 -13.92 -4.62
C SER A 211 13.94 -12.69 -4.21
N LEU A 212 13.29 -11.54 -3.99
CA LEU A 212 13.94 -10.32 -3.51
C LEU A 212 14.67 -10.54 -2.17
N ALA A 213 14.21 -11.47 -1.34
CA ALA A 213 14.83 -11.78 -0.05
C ALA A 213 16.31 -12.15 -0.15
N ALA A 214 16.73 -12.78 -1.25
CA ALA A 214 18.11 -13.21 -1.46
C ALA A 214 19.07 -12.02 -1.65
N ASP A 215 18.57 -10.91 -2.20
CA ASP A 215 19.35 -9.73 -2.54
C ASP A 215 19.37 -8.68 -1.41
N LEU A 216 18.55 -8.87 -0.37
CA LEU A 216 18.46 -7.96 0.76
C LEU A 216 19.56 -8.22 1.79
N ARG A 217 20.09 -7.12 2.34
CA ARG A 217 21.01 -7.17 3.50
C ARG A 217 20.28 -7.71 4.72
N PHE A 218 21.04 -8.27 5.68
CA PHE A 218 20.51 -9.00 6.84
C PHE A 218 19.29 -8.34 7.53
N ARG A 219 19.36 -7.03 7.83
CA ARG A 219 18.27 -6.30 8.52
C ARG A 219 17.01 -6.21 7.65
N GLN A 220 17.16 -5.78 6.40
CA GLN A 220 16.05 -5.68 5.46
C GLN A 220 15.47 -7.05 5.11
N ARG A 221 16.32 -8.08 4.99
CA ARG A 221 15.87 -9.45 4.73
C ARG A 221 15.01 -9.99 5.87
N TYR A 222 15.40 -9.71 7.12
CA TYR A 222 14.58 -10.06 8.29
C TYR A 222 13.22 -9.34 8.26
N ALA A 223 13.25 -8.02 8.04
CA ALA A 223 12.03 -7.22 7.90
C ALA A 223 11.13 -7.72 6.76
N PHE A 224 11.72 -8.06 5.62
CA PHE A 224 11.02 -8.63 4.48
C PHE A 224 10.26 -9.89 4.87
N TRP A 225 10.93 -10.87 5.50
CA TRP A 225 10.28 -12.11 5.93
C TRP A 225 9.18 -11.85 6.97
N TRP A 226 9.35 -10.85 7.85
CA TRP A 226 8.31 -10.43 8.79
C TRP A 226 7.02 -10.03 8.07
N TYR A 227 7.11 -9.09 7.14
CA TYR A 227 5.94 -8.60 6.43
C TYR A 227 5.37 -9.65 5.48
N TRP A 228 6.25 -10.43 4.83
CA TRP A 228 5.83 -11.50 3.93
C TRP A 228 5.03 -12.58 4.65
N HIS A 229 5.56 -13.16 5.72
CA HIS A 229 4.85 -14.18 6.48
C HIS A 229 3.61 -13.61 7.17
N GLY A 230 3.67 -12.36 7.66
CA GLY A 230 2.51 -11.65 8.17
C GLY A 230 1.41 -11.51 7.12
N ALA A 231 1.77 -11.21 5.87
CA ALA A 231 0.82 -11.14 4.77
C ALA A 231 0.17 -12.49 4.45
N LEU A 232 0.95 -13.56 4.37
CA LEU A 232 0.40 -14.91 4.16
C LEU A 232 -0.54 -15.34 5.30
N ALA A 233 -0.15 -15.07 6.55
CA ALA A 233 -0.99 -15.37 7.70
C ALA A 233 -2.29 -14.56 7.70
N LEU A 234 -2.29 -13.31 7.21
CA LEU A 234 -3.51 -12.52 7.03
C LEU A 234 -4.41 -13.13 5.94
N ILE A 235 -3.84 -13.61 4.84
CA ILE A 235 -4.62 -14.29 3.79
C ILE A 235 -5.25 -15.58 4.34
N GLU A 236 -4.51 -16.37 5.11
CA GLU A 236 -5.06 -17.56 5.78
C GLU A 236 -6.15 -17.20 6.80
N GLU A 237 -6.03 -16.07 7.49
CA GLU A 237 -7.05 -15.58 8.40
C GLU A 237 -8.32 -15.14 7.67
N LEU A 238 -8.20 -14.55 6.48
CA LEU A 238 -9.32 -14.26 5.59
C LEU A 238 -10.03 -15.55 5.18
N ASP A 239 -9.27 -16.56 4.73
CA ASP A 239 -9.79 -17.88 4.36
C ASP A 239 -10.50 -18.54 5.57
N ARG A 240 -9.89 -18.53 6.76
CA ARG A 240 -10.43 -19.14 7.99
C ARG A 240 -11.73 -18.49 8.48
N ARG A 241 -11.94 -17.22 8.16
CA ARG A 241 -13.14 -16.46 8.53
C ARG A 241 -14.20 -16.47 7.42
N ASP A 242 -14.04 -17.30 6.39
CA ASP A 242 -14.90 -17.31 5.20
C ASP A 242 -15.11 -15.88 4.65
N PHE A 243 -14.04 -15.08 4.66
CA PHE A 243 -14.02 -13.68 4.25
C PHE A 243 -15.02 -12.77 4.97
N ASP A 244 -15.40 -13.09 6.21
CA ASP A 244 -16.14 -12.16 7.06
C ASP A 244 -15.23 -11.02 7.55
N LEU A 245 -15.35 -9.88 6.89
CA LEU A 245 -14.63 -8.64 7.22
C LEU A 245 -15.40 -7.73 8.18
N TRP A 246 -16.70 -7.96 8.38
CA TRP A 246 -17.62 -6.99 8.99
C TRP A 246 -17.85 -7.24 10.47
N SER A 247 -17.85 -8.50 10.92
CA SER A 247 -18.13 -8.81 12.33
C SER A 247 -17.03 -8.34 13.28
N ALA A 248 -15.79 -8.26 12.80
CA ALA A 248 -14.64 -7.80 13.56
C ALA A 248 -13.47 -7.47 12.61
N PRO A 249 -12.60 -6.50 12.93
CA PRO A 249 -11.41 -6.20 12.13
C PRO A 249 -10.56 -7.45 11.89
N ILE A 250 -10.06 -7.60 10.66
CA ILE A 250 -9.08 -8.63 10.33
C ILE A 250 -7.72 -8.22 10.89
N GLY A 251 -7.14 -9.07 11.72
CA GLY A 251 -5.81 -8.86 12.25
C GLY A 251 -5.24 -10.16 12.78
N LEU A 252 -3.91 -10.25 12.74
CA LEU A 252 -3.22 -11.36 13.40
C LEU A 252 -3.31 -11.16 14.91
N SER A 253 -3.83 -12.17 15.62
CA SER A 253 -3.78 -12.24 17.07
C SER A 253 -2.32 -12.16 17.57
N ARG A 254 -2.10 -11.75 18.82
CA ARG A 254 -0.73 -11.67 19.39
C ARG A 254 0.01 -13.01 19.29
N PHE A 255 -0.71 -14.13 19.40
CA PHE A 255 -0.18 -15.47 19.24
C PHE A 255 0.17 -15.80 17.79
N ARG A 256 -0.66 -15.43 16.81
CA ARG A 256 -0.35 -15.65 15.39
C ARG A 256 0.77 -14.75 14.90
N ARG A 257 0.92 -13.54 15.46
CA ARG A 257 2.10 -12.69 15.28
C ARG A 257 3.37 -13.33 15.85
N LEU A 258 3.26 -13.98 17.02
CA LEU A 258 4.34 -14.75 17.63
C LEU A 258 4.65 -16.04 16.85
N GLU A 259 3.66 -16.70 16.28
CA GLU A 259 3.83 -17.87 15.43
C GLU A 259 4.53 -17.51 14.11
N VAL A 260 4.13 -16.41 13.47
CA VAL A 260 4.85 -15.81 12.34
C VAL A 260 6.29 -15.46 12.72
N TYR A 261 6.51 -14.91 13.92
CA TYR A 261 7.86 -14.69 14.45
C TYR A 261 8.65 -15.99 14.59
N LEU A 262 8.08 -17.02 15.21
CA LEU A 262 8.73 -18.31 15.44
C LEU A 262 9.02 -19.05 14.13
N HIS A 263 8.10 -19.03 13.17
CA HIS A 263 8.34 -19.56 11.82
C HIS A 263 9.47 -18.84 11.10
N MET A 264 9.67 -17.55 11.33
CA MET A 264 10.82 -16.84 10.77
C MET A 264 12.14 -17.19 11.47
N VAL A 265 12.12 -17.35 12.79
CA VAL A 265 13.34 -17.62 13.59
C VAL A 265 13.76 -19.09 13.47
N PHE A 266 12.82 -20.01 13.31
CA PHE A 266 13.05 -21.46 13.35
C PHE A 266 12.65 -22.20 12.06
N GLY A 267 11.93 -21.55 11.14
CA GLY A 267 11.66 -22.08 9.80
C GLY A 267 12.89 -21.92 8.92
N ARG A 268 13.38 -23.05 8.40
CA ARG A 268 14.51 -23.10 7.47
C ARG A 268 14.23 -22.26 6.21
N SER A 269 15.28 -21.55 5.80
CA SER A 269 15.41 -20.80 4.54
C SER A 269 15.05 -21.64 3.31
#